data_AF-A0A1Z9YZY4-F1
#
_entry.id   AF-A0A1Z9YZY4-F1
#
_cell.length_a   1.000
_cell.length_b   1.000
_cell.length_c   1.000
_cell.angle_alpha   90.00
_cell.angle_beta   90.00
_cell.angle_gamma   90.00
#
_symmetry.space_group_name_H-M   'P 1'
#
loop_
_entity.id
_entity.type
_entity.pdbx_description
1 polymer ?
#
loop_
_entity_poly.entity_id
_entity_poly.type
_entity_poly.pdbx_seq_one_letter_code
_entity_poly.pdbx_strand_id
1 'polypeptide(L)'
;MENCVNPYDVVTPRKNITAIHVIYDGGENSFSLAKLKWKSEETNLIEDKLGLRWNGTKQSPKGFPTAMGNPSWFIVPAKLEQVLKDKAFELNETEGKAKIINIANKIIDHVSHLKKSNHQGQLGFTTYVFDEKVNEQDRQELEKILSQNMIFFLKTDNPEDTFDLGLDGSLTVRLNFLI
;
A
#
# COMPACT_ATOMS: atom_id res chain seq x y z
N MET A 1 -4.39 9.30 -22.03
CA MET A 1 -3.62 8.08 -22.28
C MET A 1 -2.25 8.28 -21.67
N GLU A 2 -2.01 7.66 -20.52
CA GLU A 2 -0.67 7.57 -19.93
C GLU A 2 0.15 6.66 -20.84
N ASN A 3 1.20 7.21 -21.46
CA ASN A 3 2.02 6.50 -22.45
C ASN A 3 3.26 5.83 -21.82
N CYS A 4 3.46 5.96 -20.51
CA CYS A 4 4.47 5.21 -19.75
C CYS A 4 3.83 4.02 -19.03
N VAL A 5 4.65 3.01 -18.69
CA VAL A 5 4.15 1.82 -17.99
C VAL A 5 3.60 2.21 -16.62
N ASN A 6 2.34 1.89 -16.37
CA ASN A 6 1.71 2.10 -15.09
C ASN A 6 2.39 1.22 -14.02
N PRO A 7 2.86 1.77 -12.89
CA PRO A 7 3.53 1.01 -11.84
C PRO A 7 2.74 -0.18 -11.31
N TYR A 8 1.40 -0.10 -11.25
CA TYR A 8 0.54 -1.19 -10.79
C TYR A 8 0.60 -2.44 -11.70
N ASP A 9 1.01 -2.28 -12.97
CA ASP A 9 1.10 -3.37 -13.94
C ASP A 9 2.48 -4.05 -13.98
N VAL A 10 3.43 -3.59 -13.15
CA VAL A 10 4.83 -4.00 -13.21
C VAL A 10 5.03 -5.29 -12.41
N VAL A 11 4.76 -6.43 -13.02
CA VAL A 11 4.83 -7.73 -12.34
C VAL A 11 6.22 -8.38 -12.34
N THR A 12 7.27 -7.71 -12.82
CA THR A 12 8.63 -8.28 -12.88
C THR A 12 9.44 -7.97 -11.62
N PRO A 13 10.15 -8.96 -11.03
CA PRO A 13 10.30 -10.36 -11.44
C PRO A 13 9.05 -11.25 -11.27
N ARG A 14 8.58 -11.84 -12.38
CA ARG A 14 7.27 -12.54 -12.46
C ARG A 14 7.14 -13.77 -11.57
N LYS A 15 8.25 -14.45 -11.29
CA LYS A 15 8.23 -15.67 -10.47
C LYS A 15 7.99 -15.40 -8.99
N ASN A 16 8.28 -14.17 -8.55
CA ASN A 16 8.26 -13.81 -7.15
C ASN A 16 7.08 -12.90 -6.80
N ILE A 17 6.72 -11.95 -7.65
CA ILE A 17 5.67 -10.98 -7.33
C ILE A 17 4.30 -11.63 -7.51
N THR A 18 3.53 -11.73 -6.43
CA THR A 18 2.15 -12.25 -6.44
C THR A 18 1.09 -11.16 -6.28
N ALA A 19 1.44 -10.01 -5.69
CA ALA A 19 0.58 -8.83 -5.61
C ALA A 19 1.42 -7.56 -5.42
N ILE A 20 0.86 -6.42 -5.84
CA ILE A 20 1.51 -5.10 -5.82
C ILE A 20 0.55 -4.10 -5.19
N HIS A 21 1.04 -3.33 -4.23
CA HIS A 21 0.36 -2.16 -3.68
C HIS A 21 1.29 -0.95 -3.80
N VAL A 22 1.01 -0.06 -4.74
CA VAL A 22 1.85 1.15 -4.95
C VAL A 22 1.56 2.14 -3.83
N ILE A 23 2.61 2.49 -3.09
CA ILE A 23 2.58 3.39 -1.93
C ILE A 23 2.69 4.86 -2.38
N TYR A 24 3.52 5.10 -3.39
CA TYR A 24 3.73 6.42 -3.99
C TYR A 24 3.99 6.23 -5.47
N ASP A 25 3.37 7.09 -6.28
CA ASP A 25 3.67 7.23 -7.69
C ASP A 25 3.95 8.69 -8.03
N GLY A 26 5.20 8.97 -8.35
CA GLY A 26 5.68 10.27 -8.80
C GLY A 26 5.15 10.70 -10.17
N GLY A 27 4.64 9.76 -10.97
CA GLY A 27 4.30 9.98 -12.38
C GLY A 27 5.52 9.94 -13.29
N GLU A 28 5.38 10.49 -14.51
CA GLU A 28 6.43 10.51 -15.53
C GLU A 28 7.72 11.19 -15.03
N ASN A 29 8.88 10.62 -15.39
CA ASN A 29 10.20 11.13 -15.00
C ASN A 29 10.39 11.32 -13.48
N SER A 30 9.74 10.49 -12.68
CA SER A 30 9.90 10.40 -11.23
C SER A 30 10.04 8.93 -10.83
N PHE A 31 9.80 8.59 -9.58
CA PHE A 31 9.87 7.21 -9.08
C PHE A 31 8.53 6.74 -8.54
N SER A 32 8.38 5.43 -8.45
CA SER A 32 7.31 4.80 -7.69
C SER A 32 7.88 3.86 -6.65
N LEU A 33 7.17 3.79 -5.52
CA LEU A 33 7.47 2.90 -4.42
C LEU A 33 6.26 1.98 -4.22
N ALA A 34 6.48 0.69 -4.07
CA ALA A 34 5.40 -0.28 -3.88
C ALA A 34 5.73 -1.33 -2.82
N LYS A 35 4.71 -1.76 -2.11
CA LYS A 35 4.74 -2.97 -1.31
C LYS A 35 4.42 -4.17 -2.20
N LEU A 36 5.31 -5.15 -2.20
CA LEU A 36 5.21 -6.35 -3.03
C LEU A 36 4.97 -7.55 -2.13
N LYS A 37 3.98 -8.38 -2.48
CA LYS A 37 3.90 -9.75 -1.97
C LYS A 37 4.88 -10.59 -2.77
N TRP A 38 5.96 -11.01 -2.13
CA TRP A 38 7.11 -11.66 -2.71
C TRP A 38 7.18 -13.12 -2.28
N LYS A 39 7.03 -14.05 -3.22
CA LYS A 39 7.25 -15.47 -3.03
C LYS A 39 8.75 -15.78 -3.12
N SER A 40 9.33 -16.22 -2.00
CA SER A 40 10.70 -16.72 -1.94
C SER A 40 10.83 -18.03 -2.73
N GLU A 41 11.83 -18.15 -3.60
CA GLU A 41 12.09 -19.40 -4.33
C GLU A 41 12.65 -20.49 -3.39
N GLU A 42 13.40 -20.09 -2.37
CA GLU A 42 14.05 -21.01 -1.43
C GLU A 42 13.05 -21.61 -0.43
N THR A 43 12.20 -20.77 0.16
CA THR A 43 11.30 -21.18 1.24
C THR A 43 9.86 -21.38 0.79
N ASN A 44 9.49 -20.94 -0.43
CA ASN A 44 8.11 -20.84 -0.93
C ASN A 44 7.18 -19.97 -0.06
N LEU A 45 7.70 -19.28 0.95
CA LEU A 45 6.93 -18.35 1.78
C LEU A 45 6.67 -17.05 1.03
N ILE A 46 5.53 -16.44 1.30
CA ILE A 46 5.17 -15.11 0.80
C ILE A 46 5.53 -14.09 1.87
N GLU A 47 6.41 -13.16 1.52
CA GLU A 47 6.86 -12.07 2.39
C GLU A 47 6.52 -10.72 1.78
N ASP A 48 6.40 -9.70 2.63
CA ASP A 48 6.37 -8.32 2.17
C ASP A 48 7.79 -7.85 1.85
N LYS A 49 7.99 -7.29 0.65
CA LYS A 49 9.20 -6.56 0.26
C LYS A 49 8.83 -5.18 -0.27
N LEU A 50 9.72 -4.21 -0.09
CA LEU A 50 9.57 -2.91 -0.71
C LEU A 50 10.25 -2.89 -2.08
N GLY A 51 9.50 -2.49 -3.10
CA GLY A 51 9.98 -2.29 -4.47
C GLY A 51 10.14 -0.81 -4.79
N LEU A 52 11.23 -0.46 -5.46
CA LEU A 52 11.50 0.87 -5.99
C LEU A 52 11.70 0.80 -7.50
N ARG A 53 11.18 1.79 -8.24
CA ARG A 53 11.48 1.98 -9.66
C ARG A 53 11.48 3.44 -10.05
N TRP A 54 12.29 3.79 -11.04
CA TRP A 54 12.14 5.00 -11.83
C TRP A 54 11.09 4.79 -12.93
N ASN A 55 10.22 5.77 -13.10
CA ASN A 55 9.16 5.75 -14.09
C ASN A 55 9.67 6.15 -15.46
N GLY A 56 9.00 5.60 -16.47
CA GLY A 56 9.30 5.93 -17.85
C GLY A 56 8.84 7.33 -18.23
N THR A 57 9.20 7.70 -19.45
CA THR A 57 8.66 8.85 -20.17
C THR A 57 7.96 8.40 -21.43
N LYS A 58 7.29 9.31 -22.15
CA LYS A 58 6.71 8.99 -23.46
C LYS A 58 7.75 8.46 -24.46
N GLN A 59 8.98 8.97 -24.40
CA GLN A 59 10.08 8.54 -25.28
C GLN A 59 10.74 7.24 -24.79
N SER A 60 10.68 6.96 -23.49
CA SER A 60 11.24 5.77 -22.87
C SER A 60 10.27 5.19 -21.82
N PRO A 61 9.22 4.47 -22.25
CA PRO A 61 8.06 4.18 -21.40
C PRO A 61 8.32 3.16 -20.30
N LYS A 62 9.39 2.37 -20.43
CA LYS A 62 9.68 1.26 -19.51
C LYS A 62 10.21 1.70 -18.16
N GLY A 63 10.87 2.86 -18.09
CA GLY A 63 11.58 3.30 -16.89
C GLY A 63 12.75 2.37 -16.51
N PHE A 64 13.12 2.36 -15.23
CA PHE A 64 14.26 1.60 -14.71
C PHE A 64 13.98 1.09 -13.28
N PRO A 65 14.45 -0.10 -12.86
CA PRO A 65 15.22 -1.07 -13.63
C PRO A 65 14.39 -1.80 -14.69
N THR A 66 15.09 -2.45 -15.62
CA THR A 66 14.49 -3.42 -16.53
C THR A 66 15.22 -4.75 -16.42
N ALA A 67 14.49 -5.86 -16.54
CA ALA A 67 15.03 -7.21 -16.55
C ALA A 67 14.56 -7.92 -17.82
N MET A 68 15.51 -8.39 -18.64
CA MET A 68 15.24 -8.97 -19.96
C MET A 68 14.31 -8.09 -20.81
N GLY A 69 14.49 -6.76 -20.74
CA GLY A 69 13.68 -5.78 -21.46
C GLY A 69 12.27 -5.54 -20.88
N ASN A 70 11.91 -6.15 -19.74
CA ASN A 70 10.65 -5.88 -19.04
C ASN A 70 10.87 -4.84 -17.92
N PRO A 71 9.93 -3.89 -17.72
CA PRO A 71 9.93 -3.04 -16.53
C PRO A 71 9.92 -3.90 -15.26
N SER A 72 10.74 -3.54 -14.29
CA SER A 72 10.95 -4.35 -13.08
C SER A 72 11.04 -3.48 -11.84
N TRP A 73 10.86 -4.11 -10.68
CA TRP A 73 11.15 -3.51 -9.39
C TRP A 73 12.58 -3.80 -8.96
N PHE A 74 13.24 -2.80 -8.37
CA PHE A 74 14.41 -3.01 -7.53
C PHE A 74 13.93 -3.33 -6.11
N ILE A 75 14.34 -4.46 -5.56
CA ILE A 75 13.98 -4.82 -4.19
C ILE A 75 14.87 -4.06 -3.22
N VAL A 76 14.25 -3.19 -2.44
CA VAL A 76 14.93 -2.33 -1.46
C VAL A 76 15.47 -3.20 -0.32
N PRO A 77 16.73 -2.99 0.11
CA PRO A 77 17.26 -3.63 1.30
C PRO A 77 16.46 -3.27 2.56
N ALA A 78 16.16 -4.25 3.40
CA ALA A 78 15.33 -4.09 4.61
C ALA A 78 15.71 -2.88 5.50
N LYS A 79 17.01 -2.57 5.60
CA LYS A 79 17.53 -1.44 6.40
C LYS A 79 17.08 -0.06 5.91
N LEU A 80 16.65 0.06 4.65
CA LEU A 80 16.22 1.30 4.03
C LEU A 80 14.70 1.42 3.90
N GLU A 81 13.95 0.33 4.17
CA GLU A 81 12.52 0.29 3.88
C GLU A 81 11.74 1.38 4.61
N GLN A 82 11.98 1.53 5.92
CA GLN A 82 11.21 2.49 6.72
C GLN A 82 11.44 3.93 6.28
N VAL A 83 12.70 4.31 6.05
CA VAL A 83 13.07 5.67 5.61
C VAL A 83 12.39 6.02 4.28
N LEU A 84 12.33 5.07 3.34
CA LEU A 84 11.68 5.30 2.05
C LEU A 84 10.16 5.37 2.16
N LYS A 85 9.54 4.55 3.03
CA LYS A 85 8.09 4.62 3.29
C LYS A 85 7.71 5.97 3.92
N ASP A 86 8.43 6.39 4.95
CA ASP A 86 8.16 7.66 5.64
C ASP A 86 8.26 8.83 4.65
N LYS A 87 9.29 8.83 3.80
CA LYS A 87 9.42 9.86 2.77
C LYS A 87 8.32 9.80 1.72
N ALA A 88 7.89 8.61 1.32
CA ALA A 88 6.77 8.44 0.38
C ALA A 88 5.46 9.00 0.95
N PHE A 89 5.20 8.80 2.25
CA PHE A 89 4.03 9.38 2.91
C PHE A 89 4.09 10.90 2.93
N GLU A 90 5.23 11.48 3.31
CA GLU A 90 5.47 12.93 3.28
C GLU A 90 5.27 13.52 1.88
N LEU A 91 5.78 12.85 0.83
CA LEU A 91 5.63 13.29 -0.55
C LEU A 91 4.16 13.27 -1.02
N ASN A 92 3.39 12.24 -0.65
CA ASN A 92 1.96 12.22 -0.95
C ASN A 92 1.21 13.39 -0.29
N GLU A 93 1.61 13.83 0.92
CA GLU A 93 1.01 15.00 1.59
C GLU A 93 1.38 16.29 0.87
N THR A 94 2.68 16.49 0.59
CA THR A 94 3.21 17.73 0.00
C THR A 94 2.84 17.91 -1.48
N GLU A 95 2.71 16.83 -2.25
CA GLU A 95 2.32 16.85 -3.66
C GLU A 95 0.79 16.80 -3.86
N GLY A 96 0.02 16.74 -2.77
CA GLY A 96 -1.44 16.71 -2.83
C GLY A 96 -2.02 15.44 -3.46
N LYS A 97 -1.26 14.33 -3.49
CA LYS A 97 -1.66 13.04 -4.07
C LYS A 97 -2.63 12.24 -3.17
N ALA A 98 -3.57 12.96 -2.56
CA ALA A 98 -4.64 12.51 -1.69
C ALA A 98 -4.21 12.01 -0.30
N LYS A 99 -4.64 12.77 0.71
CA LYS A 99 -4.67 12.41 2.13
C LYS A 99 -5.15 10.97 2.40
N ILE A 100 -6.11 10.50 1.60
CA ILE A 100 -6.70 9.16 1.72
C ILE A 100 -5.73 8.04 1.35
N ILE A 101 -4.85 8.27 0.37
CA ILE A 101 -3.80 7.31 0.03
C ILE A 101 -2.84 7.13 1.21
N ASN A 102 -2.51 8.21 1.92
CA ASN A 102 -1.65 8.13 3.10
C ASN A 102 -2.31 7.43 4.27
N ILE A 103 -3.57 7.72 4.56
CA ILE A 103 -4.32 7.00 5.60
C ILE A 103 -4.38 5.51 5.26
N ALA A 104 -4.71 5.16 4.01
CA ALA A 104 -4.76 3.78 3.55
C ALA A 104 -3.39 3.09 3.70
N ASN A 105 -2.32 3.74 3.28
CA ASN A 105 -0.96 3.20 3.39
C ASN A 105 -0.54 2.96 4.84
N LYS A 106 -0.82 3.91 5.75
CA LYS A 106 -0.52 3.77 7.18
C LYS A 106 -1.30 2.59 7.79
N ILE A 107 -2.58 2.43 7.44
CA ILE A 107 -3.41 1.29 7.87
C ILE A 107 -2.86 -0.04 7.33
N ILE A 108 -2.54 -0.11 6.04
CA ILE A 108 -2.01 -1.31 5.39
C ILE A 108 -0.70 -1.74 6.04
N ASP A 109 0.18 -0.79 6.36
CA ASP A 109 1.45 -1.08 7.02
C ASP A 109 1.21 -1.61 8.43
N HIS A 110 0.39 -0.92 9.24
CA HIS A 110 -0.02 -1.35 10.59
C HIS A 110 -0.56 -2.78 10.60
N VAL A 111 -1.55 -3.08 9.75
CA VAL A 111 -2.14 -4.43 9.65
C VAL A 111 -1.09 -5.46 9.23
N SER A 112 -0.17 -5.10 8.35
CA SER A 112 0.86 -6.04 7.90
C SER A 112 1.87 -6.40 8.98
N HIS A 113 2.18 -5.48 9.89
CA HIS A 113 2.98 -5.78 11.07
C HIS A 113 2.26 -6.80 11.98
N LEU A 114 0.94 -6.65 12.16
CA LEU A 114 0.13 -7.58 12.96
C LEU A 114 -0.01 -8.98 12.32
N LYS A 115 -0.04 -9.07 10.98
CA LYS A 115 -0.06 -10.36 10.27
C LYS A 115 1.22 -11.17 10.52
N LYS A 116 2.37 -10.52 10.66
CA LYS A 116 3.66 -11.20 10.93
C LYS A 116 3.75 -11.80 12.33
N SER A 117 2.98 -11.29 13.30
CA SER A 117 2.97 -11.78 14.68
C SER A 117 1.93 -12.87 14.95
N ASN A 118 1.02 -13.15 14.00
CA ASN A 118 -0.10 -14.08 14.18
C ASN A 118 0.00 -15.33 13.26
N HIS A 119 -0.69 -16.41 13.64
CA HIS A 119 -0.72 -17.68 12.89
C HIS A 119 -1.70 -17.59 11.71
N GLN A 120 -1.30 -18.08 10.52
CA GLN A 120 -2.10 -18.06 9.28
C GLN A 120 -3.48 -18.73 9.43
N GLY A 121 -4.52 -18.14 8.84
CA GLY A 121 -5.85 -18.75 8.70
C GLY A 121 -6.94 -18.27 9.68
N GLN A 122 -6.70 -17.24 10.49
CA GLN A 122 -7.70 -16.63 11.37
C GLN A 122 -8.09 -15.21 10.93
N LEU A 123 -9.32 -14.80 11.27
CA LEU A 123 -9.76 -13.41 11.18
C LEU A 123 -9.07 -12.60 12.28
N GLY A 124 -8.28 -11.61 11.89
CA GLY A 124 -7.66 -10.64 12.80
C GLY A 124 -8.52 -9.38 12.95
N PHE A 125 -8.46 -8.79 14.15
CA PHE A 125 -9.15 -7.54 14.48
C PHE A 125 -8.11 -6.52 14.94
N THR A 126 -8.18 -5.30 14.43
CA THR A 126 -7.41 -4.18 14.95
C THR A 126 -8.23 -2.91 14.91
N THR A 127 -7.84 -1.97 15.76
CA THR A 127 -8.30 -0.60 15.68
C THR A 127 -7.18 0.26 15.09
N TYR A 128 -7.53 1.27 14.31
CA TYR A 128 -6.61 2.30 13.86
C TYR A 128 -7.25 3.67 14.07
N VAL A 129 -6.54 4.58 14.72
CA VAL A 129 -7.01 5.94 15.03
C VAL A 129 -6.34 6.90 14.07
N PHE A 130 -7.11 7.83 13.51
CA PHE A 130 -6.59 8.96 12.76
C PHE A 130 -7.08 10.27 13.37
N ASP A 131 -6.17 11.24 13.46
CA ASP A 131 -6.45 12.56 14.03
C ASP A 131 -7.10 13.51 13.01
N GLU A 132 -7.38 13.01 11.80
CA GLU A 132 -7.80 13.81 10.67
C GLU A 132 -9.27 13.57 10.30
N LYS A 133 -10.03 14.64 10.04
CA LYS A 133 -11.41 14.51 9.54
C LYS A 133 -11.46 13.83 8.17
N VAL A 134 -12.29 12.79 8.03
CA VAL A 134 -12.53 12.03 6.79
C VAL A 134 -13.99 12.26 6.38
N ASN A 135 -14.23 12.74 5.16
CA ASN A 135 -15.59 12.92 4.64
C ASN A 135 -16.13 11.61 4.01
N GLU A 136 -17.39 11.58 3.57
CA GLU A 136 -17.99 10.35 3.02
C GLU A 136 -17.35 9.91 1.69
N GLN A 137 -16.93 10.85 0.83
CA GLN A 137 -16.23 10.52 -0.41
C GLN A 137 -14.85 9.91 -0.12
N ASP A 138 -14.12 10.54 0.80
CA ASP A 138 -12.84 10.09 1.32
C ASP A 138 -12.94 8.67 1.93
N ARG A 139 -14.03 8.39 2.65
CA ARG A 139 -14.31 7.08 3.26
C ARG A 139 -14.55 6.00 2.20
N GLN A 140 -15.31 6.29 1.15
CA GLN A 140 -15.55 5.34 0.05
C GLN A 140 -14.27 5.03 -0.71
N GLU A 141 -13.42 6.04 -0.92
CA GLU A 141 -12.10 5.85 -1.52
C GLU A 141 -11.18 5.02 -0.61
N LEU A 142 -11.17 5.28 0.70
CA LEU A 142 -10.43 4.50 1.67
C LEU A 142 -10.87 3.03 1.68
N GLU A 143 -12.18 2.76 1.71
CA GLU A 143 -12.73 1.39 1.67
C GLU A 143 -12.28 0.64 0.40
N LYS A 144 -12.30 1.34 -0.74
CA LYS A 144 -11.85 0.78 -2.02
C LYS A 144 -10.37 0.36 -1.97
N ILE A 145 -9.48 1.22 -1.45
CA ILE A 145 -8.05 0.91 -1.36
C ILE A 145 -7.78 -0.23 -0.35
N LEU A 146 -8.44 -0.20 0.80
CA LEU A 146 -8.27 -1.22 1.84
C LEU A 146 -8.76 -2.59 1.41
N SER A 147 -9.92 -2.65 0.73
CA SER A 147 -10.50 -3.92 0.25
C SER A 147 -9.62 -4.64 -0.78
N GLN A 148 -8.91 -3.90 -1.64
CA GLN A 148 -7.90 -4.44 -2.55
C GLN A 148 -6.73 -5.13 -1.80
N ASN A 149 -6.51 -4.75 -0.54
CA ASN A 149 -5.50 -5.31 0.34
C ASN A 149 -6.07 -6.35 1.34
N MET A 150 -7.31 -6.80 1.13
CA MET A 150 -8.04 -7.73 2.01
C MET A 150 -8.16 -7.20 3.45
N ILE A 151 -8.28 -5.88 3.59
CA ILE A 151 -8.57 -5.18 4.84
C ILE A 151 -9.97 -4.58 4.69
N PHE A 152 -10.82 -4.81 5.67
CA PHE A 152 -12.22 -4.41 5.62
C PHE A 152 -12.58 -3.66 6.89
N PHE A 153 -13.48 -2.68 6.77
CA PHE A 153 -14.13 -2.12 7.94
C PHE A 153 -14.97 -3.22 8.62
N LEU A 154 -14.90 -3.29 9.95
CA LEU A 154 -15.71 -4.21 10.75
C LEU A 154 -17.19 -3.85 10.54
N LYS A 155 -17.95 -4.68 9.83
CA LYS A 155 -19.41 -4.52 9.71
C LYS A 155 -20.08 -5.12 10.93
N THR A 156 -20.78 -4.31 11.71
CA THR A 156 -21.71 -4.76 12.75
C THR A 156 -23.14 -4.37 12.36
N ASP A 157 -24.12 -4.79 13.14
CA ASP A 157 -25.53 -4.42 12.95
C ASP A 157 -25.76 -2.89 13.13
N ASN A 158 -24.81 -2.19 13.74
CA ASN A 158 -24.83 -0.74 13.93
C ASN A 158 -23.58 -0.09 13.29
N PRO A 159 -23.71 0.69 12.20
CA PRO A 159 -22.56 1.27 11.50
C PRO A 159 -21.70 2.22 12.36
N GLU A 160 -22.24 2.76 13.44
CA GLU A 160 -21.47 3.53 14.43
C GLU A 160 -20.47 2.66 15.23
N ASP A 161 -20.65 1.34 15.31
CA ASP A 161 -19.66 0.49 16.00
C ASP A 161 -18.37 0.32 15.18
N THR A 162 -18.45 0.57 13.87
CA THR A 162 -17.32 0.52 12.94
C THR A 162 -16.42 1.75 13.07
N PHE A 163 -17.01 2.88 13.46
CA PHE A 163 -16.42 4.22 13.44
C PHE A 163 -16.70 4.91 14.78
N ASP A 164 -15.68 5.09 15.61
CA ASP A 164 -15.83 5.81 16.88
C ASP A 164 -15.16 7.19 16.78
N LEU A 165 -15.97 8.25 16.88
CA LEU A 165 -15.53 9.65 16.83
C LEU A 165 -15.13 10.10 18.23
N GLY A 166 -13.83 10.35 18.43
CA GLY A 166 -13.30 10.93 19.65
C GLY A 166 -13.82 12.36 19.86
N LEU A 167 -13.85 12.79 21.13
CA LEU A 167 -14.27 14.14 21.53
C LEU A 167 -13.39 15.26 20.92
N ASP A 168 -12.19 14.91 20.46
CA ASP A 168 -11.23 15.77 19.77
C ASP A 168 -11.40 15.77 18.23
N GLY A 169 -12.33 14.97 17.70
CA GLY A 169 -12.54 14.79 16.27
C GLY A 169 -11.64 13.75 15.61
N SER A 170 -10.84 13.01 16.40
CA SER A 170 -10.18 11.79 15.92
C SER A 170 -11.24 10.76 15.52
N LEU A 171 -10.97 9.98 14.46
CA LEU A 171 -11.86 8.91 14.06
C LEU A 171 -11.12 7.57 14.19
N THR A 172 -11.70 6.72 15.01
CA THR A 172 -11.24 5.39 15.35
C THR A 172 -11.97 4.40 14.46
N VAL A 173 -11.22 3.64 13.67
CA VAL A 173 -11.80 2.64 12.77
C VAL A 173 -11.45 1.24 13.24
N ARG A 174 -12.49 0.42 13.35
CA ARG A 174 -12.34 -1.01 13.61
C ARG A 174 -12.21 -1.76 12.29
N LEU A 175 -11.14 -2.54 12.17
CA LEU A 175 -10.74 -3.22 10.95
C LEU A 175 -10.69 -4.72 11.16
N ASN A 176 -11.24 -5.44 10.19
CA ASN A 176 -11.06 -6.87 10.03
C ASN A 176 -10.05 -7.13 8.92
N PHE A 177 -9.15 -8.09 9.14
CA PHE A 177 -8.23 -8.53 8.10
C PHE A 177 -8.07 -10.04 8.13
N LEU A 178 -7.84 -10.63 6.97
CA LEU A 178 -7.51 -12.05 6.85
C LEU A 178 -6.01 -12.24 7.03
N ILE A 179 -5.62 -13.13 7.95
CA ILE A 179 -4.22 -13.50 8.25
C ILE A 179 -3.74 -14.56 7.27
#